data_AF-A0A150QIR1-F1
#
_entry.id   AF-A0A150QIR1-F1
#
_cell.length_a   1.000
_cell.length_b   1.000
_cell.length_c   1.000
_cell.angle_alpha   90.00
_cell.angle_beta   90.00
_cell.angle_gamma   90.00
#
_symmetry.space_group_name_H-M   'P 1'
#
loop_
_entity.id
_entity.type
_entity.pdbx_description
1 polymer ?
#
loop_
_entity_poly.entity_id
_entity_poly.type
_entity_poly.pdbx_seq_one_letter_code
_entity_poly.pdbx_strand_id
1 'polypeptide(L)'
;RRGKRVLCLTIDPARRLSQSLGIEEMKTEAQTIEPARFARAGVDVPGSMTVMMLDTKSTFDGLVASLAPSPEQRDRILGNVLYKYISTSLAGTQEYMAMEKLYAVRSDPSYDLVLLDTPPTANALDFLDAPERLVGAIDSAATRWFVQAFQSSGKLSLNLLARSTAAVLRGIGKLTGSGFLEQIAAFISEMNAVFGGWKQRADAVASALRGPDVAYVLVTTPDPLCVREVLFFADRLREQDMRRDAFVVNR
;
A
#
# COMPACT_ATOMS: atom_id res chain seq x y z
N ARG A 1 -3.70 23.48 -17.26
CA ARG A 1 -4.53 23.99 -18.38
C ARG A 1 -5.98 24.32 -17.96
N ARG A 2 -6.77 23.39 -17.40
CA ARG A 2 -8.16 23.67 -16.97
C ARG A 2 -8.30 24.42 -15.61
N GLY A 3 -7.26 25.10 -15.14
CA GLY A 3 -7.27 25.82 -13.84
C GLY A 3 -7.36 24.96 -12.58
N LYS A 4 -7.22 23.63 -12.68
CA LYS A 4 -7.29 22.71 -11.53
C LYS A 4 -5.98 22.70 -10.73
N ARG A 5 -6.09 22.45 -9.43
CA ARG A 5 -4.98 22.14 -8.51
C ARG A 5 -4.80 20.63 -8.48
N VAL A 6 -3.72 20.13 -9.08
CA VAL A 6 -3.52 18.70 -9.33
C VAL A 6 -2.39 18.18 -8.44
N LEU A 7 -2.62 17.07 -7.74
CA LEU A 7 -1.56 16.29 -7.11
C LEU A 7 -1.20 15.10 -8.01
N CYS A 8 0.06 14.96 -8.38
CA CYS A 8 0.60 13.77 -9.03
C CYS A 8 1.40 12.96 -8.01
N LEU A 9 0.84 11.82 -7.62
CA LEU A 9 1.49 10.80 -6.80
C LEU A 9 2.16 9.79 -7.72
N THR A 10 3.44 9.51 -7.53
CA THR A 10 4.11 8.39 -8.20
C THR A 10 4.60 7.38 -7.18
N ILE A 11 4.46 6.10 -7.50
CA ILE A 11 4.90 5.00 -6.62
C ILE A 11 6.37 4.66 -6.86
N ASP A 12 6.87 4.83 -8.08
CA ASP A 12 8.26 4.57 -8.47
C ASP A 12 9.00 5.91 -8.68
N PRO A 13 10.28 6.06 -8.31
CA PRO A 13 11.14 7.15 -8.81
C PRO A 13 11.33 7.07 -10.33
N ALA A 14 10.27 7.26 -11.09
CA ALA A 14 10.30 7.31 -12.54
C ALA A 14 11.13 8.53 -12.96
N ARG A 15 12.43 8.31 -13.24
CA ARG A 15 13.34 9.34 -13.77
C ARG A 15 12.76 10.07 -14.97
N ARG A 16 11.91 9.38 -15.75
CA ARG A 16 11.22 9.96 -16.90
C ARG A 16 10.23 11.05 -16.50
N LEU A 17 9.50 10.87 -15.40
CA LEU A 17 8.56 11.87 -14.90
C LEU A 17 9.31 13.09 -14.36
N SER A 18 10.36 12.89 -13.55
CA SER A 18 11.20 13.99 -13.05
C SER A 18 11.81 14.80 -14.19
N GLN A 19 12.40 14.11 -15.19
CA GLN A 19 12.96 14.75 -16.40
C GLN A 19 11.91 15.52 -17.19
N SER A 20 10.72 14.98 -17.37
CA SER A 20 9.63 15.64 -18.12
C SER A 20 9.14 16.92 -17.42
N LEU A 21 9.20 16.95 -16.09
CA LEU A 21 8.88 18.12 -15.27
C LEU A 21 10.10 19.06 -15.06
N GLY A 22 11.28 18.64 -15.56
CA GLY A 22 12.57 19.31 -15.45
C GLY A 22 13.14 19.35 -14.03
N ILE A 23 12.63 18.55 -13.09
CA ILE A 23 13.11 18.48 -11.70
C ILE A 23 14.21 17.42 -11.61
N GLU A 24 15.18 17.62 -10.71
CA GLU A 24 16.31 16.69 -10.56
C GLU A 24 15.82 15.32 -10.09
N GLU A 25 15.00 15.30 -9.04
CA GLU A 25 14.51 14.08 -8.42
C GLU A 25 13.12 14.29 -7.81
N MET A 26 12.29 13.24 -7.87
CA MET A 26 11.03 13.17 -7.14
C MET A 26 11.33 12.97 -5.66
N LYS A 27 10.83 13.86 -4.79
CA LYS A 27 10.95 13.69 -3.33
C LYS A 27 9.64 13.19 -2.73
N THR A 28 9.74 12.66 -1.52
CA THR A 28 8.60 12.26 -0.70
C THR A 28 7.79 13.47 -0.21
N GLU A 29 8.44 14.62 -0.04
CA GLU A 29 7.79 15.89 0.23
C GLU A 29 7.08 16.44 -1.01
N ALA A 30 5.89 17.00 -0.80
CA ALA A 30 5.10 17.63 -1.85
C ALA A 30 5.82 18.84 -2.44
N GLN A 31 6.03 18.82 -3.76
CA GLN A 31 6.69 19.89 -4.50
C GLN A 31 5.74 20.46 -5.54
N THR A 32 5.38 21.74 -5.39
CA THR A 32 4.64 22.46 -6.43
C THR A 32 5.58 22.83 -7.57
N ILE A 33 5.23 22.44 -8.78
CA ILE A 33 5.99 22.71 -9.99
C ILE A 33 5.79 24.18 -10.38
N GLU A 34 6.90 24.91 -10.46
CA GLU A 34 6.93 26.31 -10.89
C GLU A 34 6.22 26.51 -12.24
N PRO A 35 5.27 27.46 -12.35
CA PRO A 35 4.55 27.74 -13.61
C PRO A 35 5.48 28.01 -14.81
N ALA A 36 6.64 28.63 -14.56
CA ALA A 36 7.65 28.90 -15.58
C ALA A 36 8.17 27.63 -16.28
N ARG A 37 8.13 26.45 -15.64
CA ARG A 37 8.51 25.17 -16.24
C ARG A 37 7.53 24.78 -17.36
N PHE A 38 6.24 24.98 -17.15
CA PHE A 38 5.22 24.74 -18.17
C PHE A 38 5.28 25.79 -19.29
N ALA A 39 5.52 27.06 -18.94
CA ALA A 39 5.66 28.13 -19.93
C ALA A 39 6.81 27.87 -20.92
N ARG A 40 7.96 27.35 -20.45
CA ARG A 40 9.08 26.93 -21.31
C ARG A 40 8.70 25.83 -22.31
N ALA A 41 7.70 25.01 -21.98
CA ALA A 41 7.15 23.99 -22.87
C ALA A 41 5.97 24.50 -23.73
N GLY A 42 5.72 25.81 -23.76
CA GLY A 42 4.61 26.41 -24.50
C GLY A 42 3.23 26.09 -23.92
N VAL A 43 3.17 25.77 -22.62
CA VAL A 43 1.95 25.38 -21.93
C VAL A 43 1.58 26.45 -20.91
N ASP A 44 0.49 27.17 -21.16
CA ASP A 44 -0.11 28.04 -20.14
C ASP A 44 -0.89 27.20 -19.12
N VAL A 45 -0.63 27.43 -17.85
CA VAL A 45 -1.18 26.66 -16.72
C VAL A 45 -1.75 27.63 -15.70
N PRO A 46 -3.04 28.00 -15.83
CA PRO A 46 -3.74 28.85 -14.84
C PRO A 46 -4.07 28.14 -13.52
N GLY A 47 -3.61 26.90 -13.34
CA GLY A 47 -3.79 26.10 -12.12
C GLY A 47 -2.44 25.74 -11.52
N SER A 48 -2.38 24.67 -10.72
CA SER A 48 -1.13 24.18 -10.15
C SER A 48 -0.97 22.68 -10.33
N MET A 49 0.28 22.23 -10.37
CA MET A 49 0.64 20.82 -10.31
C MET A 49 1.63 20.65 -9.17
N THR A 50 1.25 19.86 -8.19
CA THR A 50 2.10 19.40 -7.11
C THR A 50 2.45 17.95 -7.38
N VAL A 51 3.72 17.59 -7.16
CA VAL A 51 4.18 16.23 -7.37
C VAL A 51 4.85 15.71 -6.10
N MET A 52 4.69 14.42 -5.83
CA MET A 52 5.43 13.73 -4.79
C MET A 52 5.55 12.25 -5.09
N MET A 53 6.63 11.67 -4.60
CA MET A 53 6.81 10.23 -4.56
C MET A 53 6.17 9.67 -3.29
N LEU A 54 5.55 8.51 -3.40
CA LEU A 54 5.02 7.80 -2.24
C LEU A 54 6.18 7.38 -1.32
N ASP A 55 6.12 7.79 -0.07
CA ASP A 55 6.92 7.19 1.00
C ASP A 55 6.12 6.08 1.67
N THR A 56 6.40 4.84 1.29
CA THR A 56 5.72 3.65 1.82
C THR A 56 5.87 3.58 3.34
N LYS A 57 7.09 3.80 3.86
CA LYS A 57 7.39 3.67 5.28
C LYS A 57 6.70 4.76 6.09
N SER A 58 6.80 6.01 5.65
CA SER A 58 6.15 7.13 6.34
C SER A 58 4.63 7.03 6.28
N THR A 59 4.07 6.49 5.19
CA THR A 59 2.62 6.25 5.08
C THR A 59 2.17 5.17 6.07
N PHE A 60 2.94 4.09 6.20
CA PHE A 60 2.68 3.03 7.18
C PHE A 60 2.78 3.55 8.62
N ASP A 61 3.83 4.33 8.92
CA ASP A 61 4.02 4.94 10.23
C ASP A 61 2.87 5.88 10.59
N GLY A 62 2.43 6.71 9.64
CA GLY A 62 1.27 7.57 9.80
C GLY A 62 -0.01 6.79 10.03
N LEU A 63 -0.19 5.66 9.34
CA LEU A 63 -1.34 4.78 9.52
C LEU A 63 -1.34 4.15 10.92
N VAL A 64 -0.22 3.60 11.37
CA VAL A 64 -0.05 3.09 12.75
C VAL A 64 -0.33 4.19 13.77
N ALA A 65 0.21 5.40 13.57
CA ALA A 65 -0.02 6.53 14.46
C ALA A 65 -1.49 6.94 14.53
N SER A 66 -2.24 6.82 13.43
CA SER A 66 -3.66 7.16 13.36
C SER A 66 -4.60 6.10 13.94
N LEU A 67 -4.21 4.82 13.87
CA LEU A 67 -5.06 3.69 14.25
C LEU A 67 -4.69 3.08 15.60
N ALA A 68 -3.49 3.37 16.13
CA ALA A 68 -3.07 2.87 17.43
C ALA A 68 -4.02 3.35 18.54
N PRO A 69 -4.52 2.45 19.41
CA PRO A 69 -5.39 2.81 20.54
C PRO A 69 -4.76 3.78 21.54
N SER A 70 -3.42 3.80 21.66
CA SER A 70 -2.70 4.72 22.55
C SER A 70 -1.31 5.07 22.01
N PRO A 71 -0.71 6.21 22.44
CA PRO A 71 0.66 6.58 22.09
C PRO A 71 1.70 5.52 22.49
N GLU A 72 1.52 4.86 23.62
CA GLU A 72 2.44 3.83 24.11
C GLU A 72 2.43 2.60 23.19
N GLN A 73 1.25 2.20 22.69
CA GLN A 73 1.14 1.11 21.74
C GLN A 73 1.72 1.48 20.37
N ARG A 74 1.47 2.71 19.90
CA ARG A 74 2.11 3.26 18.70
C ARG A 74 3.63 3.14 18.80
N ASP A 75 4.22 3.63 19.88
CA ASP A 75 5.67 3.69 20.04
C ASP A 75 6.31 2.30 20.15
N ARG A 76 5.62 1.34 20.78
CA ARG A 76 6.06 -0.07 20.79
C ARG A 76 6.07 -0.67 19.38
N ILE A 77 5.01 -0.48 18.60
CA ILE A 77 4.93 -0.98 17.22
C ILE A 77 6.02 -0.34 16.35
N LEU A 78 6.14 0.99 16.37
CA LEU A 78 7.14 1.72 15.57
C LEU A 78 8.58 1.36 15.98
N GLY A 79 8.80 1.06 17.27
CA GLY A 79 10.09 0.64 17.82
C GLY A 79 10.48 -0.79 17.44
N ASN A 80 9.51 -1.64 17.09
CA ASN A 80 9.71 -3.08 16.86
C ASN A 80 10.58 -3.37 15.62
N VAL A 81 11.50 -4.32 15.75
CA VAL A 81 12.40 -4.72 14.64
C VAL A 81 11.64 -5.36 13.50
N LEU A 82 10.69 -6.25 13.79
CA LEU A 82 9.86 -6.91 12.78
C LEU A 82 9.02 -5.90 12.01
N TYR A 83 8.47 -4.90 12.70
CA TYR A 83 7.75 -3.79 12.05
C TYR A 83 8.64 -3.08 11.03
N LYS A 84 9.87 -2.70 11.41
CA LYS A 84 10.81 -1.99 10.53
C LYS A 84 11.14 -2.79 9.26
N TYR A 85 11.27 -4.11 9.39
CA TYR A 85 11.46 -4.99 8.23
C TYR A 85 10.20 -5.12 7.37
N ILE A 86 9.04 -5.37 7.98
CA ILE A 86 7.79 -5.61 7.23
C ILE A 86 7.33 -4.35 6.49
N SER A 87 7.35 -3.20 7.18
CA SER A 87 6.91 -1.90 6.63
C SER A 87 7.73 -1.40 5.44
N THR A 88 8.85 -2.06 5.12
CA THR A 88 9.72 -1.70 3.99
C THR A 88 9.87 -2.81 2.95
N SER A 89 9.69 -4.08 3.33
CA SER A 89 10.18 -5.22 2.54
C SER A 89 9.10 -6.26 2.19
N LEU A 90 7.89 -6.17 2.75
CA LEU A 90 6.84 -7.14 2.47
C LEU A 90 6.20 -6.85 1.10
N ALA A 91 6.16 -7.85 0.23
CA ALA A 91 5.48 -7.77 -1.06
C ALA A 91 4.00 -7.34 -0.90
N GLY A 92 3.54 -6.42 -1.74
CA GLY A 92 2.19 -5.84 -1.65
C GLY A 92 2.07 -4.62 -0.71
N THR A 93 3.11 -4.29 0.07
CA THR A 93 3.05 -3.16 1.02
C THR A 93 3.10 -1.82 0.29
N GLN A 94 3.91 -1.70 -0.76
CA GLN A 94 4.01 -0.47 -1.55
C GLN A 94 2.68 -0.14 -2.21
N GLU A 95 2.05 -1.16 -2.80
CA GLU A 95 0.74 -1.11 -3.43
C GLU A 95 -0.34 -0.66 -2.44
N TYR A 96 -0.43 -1.32 -1.28
CA TYR A 96 -1.41 -0.97 -0.26
C TYR A 96 -1.19 0.46 0.27
N MET A 97 0.06 0.84 0.55
CA MET A 97 0.38 2.18 1.04
C MET A 97 0.06 3.27 0.00
N ALA A 98 0.15 2.97 -1.29
CA ALA A 98 -0.26 3.90 -2.33
C ALA A 98 -1.76 4.18 -2.28
N MET A 99 -2.57 3.14 -2.06
CA MET A 99 -4.02 3.29 -1.90
C MET A 99 -4.39 4.04 -0.62
N GLU A 100 -3.72 3.75 0.49
CA GLU A 100 -3.90 4.51 1.74
C GLU A 100 -3.56 5.98 1.55
N LYS A 101 -2.45 6.28 0.86
CA LYS A 101 -2.08 7.66 0.56
C LYS A 101 -3.13 8.33 -0.31
N LEU A 102 -3.59 7.67 -1.38
CA LEU A 102 -4.64 8.17 -2.26
C LEU A 102 -5.93 8.46 -1.47
N TYR A 103 -6.35 7.54 -0.61
CA TYR A 103 -7.51 7.71 0.26
C TYR A 103 -7.33 8.89 1.23
N ALA A 104 -6.14 9.05 1.82
CA ALA A 104 -5.85 10.16 2.72
C ALA A 104 -5.85 11.52 2.01
N VAL A 105 -5.27 11.63 0.80
CA VAL A 105 -5.21 12.89 0.05
C VAL A 105 -6.52 13.23 -0.66
N ARG A 106 -7.43 12.27 -0.85
CA ARG A 106 -8.75 12.51 -1.47
C ARG A 106 -9.54 13.62 -0.76
N SER A 107 -9.41 13.70 0.56
CA SER A 107 -10.12 14.67 1.38
C SER A 107 -9.34 15.98 1.58
N ASP A 108 -8.15 16.13 1.00
CA ASP A 108 -7.35 17.34 1.12
C ASP A 108 -7.93 18.45 0.22
N PRO A 109 -8.44 19.56 0.80
CA PRO A 109 -9.07 20.63 0.03
C PRO A 109 -8.06 21.42 -0.83
N SER A 110 -6.76 21.14 -0.71
CA SER A 110 -5.70 21.75 -1.51
C SER A 110 -5.70 21.28 -2.96
N TYR A 111 -6.32 20.12 -3.24
CA TYR A 111 -6.31 19.48 -4.55
C TYR A 111 -7.72 19.25 -5.07
N ASP A 112 -7.91 19.49 -6.36
CA ASP A 112 -9.16 19.22 -7.08
C ASP A 112 -9.11 17.89 -7.85
N LEU A 113 -7.90 17.35 -8.07
CA LEU A 113 -7.64 16.11 -8.80
C LEU A 113 -6.37 15.47 -8.26
N VAL A 114 -6.42 14.16 -8.03
CA VAL A 114 -5.25 13.35 -7.70
C VAL A 114 -5.00 12.37 -8.85
N LEU A 115 -3.78 12.37 -9.36
CA LEU A 115 -3.28 11.43 -10.36
C LEU A 115 -2.31 10.47 -9.68
N LEU A 116 -2.60 9.18 -9.75
CA LEU A 116 -1.71 8.13 -9.25
C LEU A 116 -1.02 7.44 -10.43
N ASP A 117 0.31 7.52 -10.45
CA ASP A 117 1.19 6.82 -11.36
C ASP A 117 1.64 5.51 -10.72
N THR A 118 1.26 4.38 -11.34
CA THR A 118 1.46 3.04 -10.81
C THR A 118 2.71 2.36 -11.38
N PRO A 119 3.36 1.43 -10.64
CA PRO A 119 4.52 0.69 -11.14
C PRO A 119 4.24 -0.10 -12.44
N PRO A 120 5.27 -0.45 -13.23
CA PRO A 120 5.12 -1.25 -14.45
C PRO A 120 4.58 -2.68 -14.21
N THR A 121 3.96 -3.23 -15.25
CA THR A 121 2.80 -4.14 -15.25
C THR A 121 2.90 -5.50 -14.56
N ALA A 122 4.06 -5.99 -14.12
CA ALA A 122 4.16 -7.39 -13.67
C ALA A 122 3.27 -7.69 -12.44
N ASN A 123 3.00 -6.67 -11.61
CA ASN A 123 2.19 -6.77 -10.38
C ASN A 123 1.05 -5.74 -10.31
N ALA A 124 0.63 -5.12 -11.42
CA ALA A 124 -0.48 -4.15 -11.39
C ALA A 124 -1.77 -4.78 -10.80
N LEU A 125 -1.91 -6.10 -10.87
CA LEU A 125 -2.99 -6.87 -10.24
C LEU A 125 -2.85 -6.96 -8.74
N ASP A 126 -1.61 -7.11 -8.25
CA ASP A 126 -1.32 -7.07 -6.83
C ASP A 126 -1.64 -5.70 -6.26
N PHE A 127 -1.64 -4.63 -7.08
CA PHE A 127 -2.18 -3.34 -6.66
C PHE A 127 -3.60 -3.49 -6.12
N LEU A 128 -4.51 -4.04 -6.92
CA LEU A 128 -5.93 -4.17 -6.58
C LEU A 128 -6.20 -5.15 -5.42
N ASP A 129 -5.44 -6.24 -5.35
CA ASP A 129 -5.66 -7.29 -4.36
C ASP A 129 -4.83 -7.11 -3.07
N ALA A 130 -3.82 -6.22 -3.06
CA ALA A 130 -2.89 -6.04 -1.94
C ALA A 130 -3.58 -5.82 -0.58
N PRO A 131 -4.62 -4.96 -0.45
CA PRO A 131 -5.28 -4.74 0.83
C PRO A 131 -5.89 -6.05 1.38
N GLU A 132 -6.64 -6.77 0.55
CA GLU A 132 -7.32 -8.00 0.94
C GLU A 132 -6.32 -9.12 1.26
N ARG A 133 -5.23 -9.25 0.48
CA ARG A 133 -4.18 -10.24 0.73
C ARG A 133 -3.42 -9.97 2.02
N LEU A 134 -3.09 -8.71 2.31
CA LEU A 134 -2.41 -8.34 3.55
C LEU A 134 -3.29 -8.66 4.76
N VAL A 135 -4.56 -8.26 4.72
CA VAL A 135 -5.56 -8.58 5.76
C VAL A 135 -5.73 -10.10 5.90
N GLY A 136 -5.85 -10.83 4.79
CA GLY A 136 -6.05 -12.29 4.79
C GLY A 136 -4.84 -13.08 5.32
N ALA A 137 -3.62 -12.65 5.03
CA ALA A 137 -2.40 -13.27 5.57
C ALA A 137 -2.32 -13.12 7.11
N ILE A 138 -2.68 -11.94 7.60
CA ILE A 138 -2.71 -11.61 9.02
C ILE A 138 -3.84 -12.35 9.74
N ASP A 139 -5.05 -12.37 9.17
CA ASP A 139 -6.22 -13.04 9.75
C ASP A 139 -6.29 -14.54 9.40
N SER A 140 -5.17 -15.13 8.95
CA SER A 140 -5.16 -16.56 8.59
C SER A 140 -5.32 -17.45 9.82
N ALA A 141 -5.93 -18.63 9.64
CA ALA A 141 -6.06 -19.62 10.73
C ALA A 141 -4.70 -20.03 11.30
N ALA A 142 -3.66 -20.07 10.46
CA ALA A 142 -2.29 -20.36 10.87
C ALA A 142 -1.72 -19.24 11.76
N THR A 143 -1.92 -17.97 11.38
CA THR A 143 -1.47 -16.80 12.17
C THR A 143 -2.17 -16.76 13.52
N ARG A 144 -3.51 -16.93 13.55
CA ARG A 144 -4.28 -16.99 14.81
C ARG A 144 -3.81 -18.12 15.72
N TRP A 145 -3.60 -19.31 15.16
CA TRP A 145 -3.08 -20.46 15.90
C TRP A 145 -1.68 -20.18 16.48
N PHE A 146 -0.78 -19.60 15.68
CA PHE A 146 0.57 -19.26 16.11
C PHE A 146 0.54 -18.28 17.30
N VAL A 147 -0.24 -17.21 17.18
CA VAL A 147 -0.40 -16.22 18.26
C VAL A 147 -0.96 -16.87 19.53
N GLN A 148 -2.00 -17.69 19.41
CA GLN A 148 -2.61 -18.40 20.55
C GLN A 148 -1.60 -19.31 21.26
N ALA A 149 -0.79 -20.06 20.52
CA ALA A 149 0.19 -21.00 21.07
C ALA A 149 1.26 -20.32 21.96
N PHE A 150 1.60 -19.06 21.66
CA PHE A 150 2.61 -18.29 22.41
C PHE A 150 1.99 -17.33 23.46
N GLN A 151 0.70 -17.00 23.37
CA GLN A 151 0.01 -16.18 24.38
C GLN A 151 -0.59 -17.00 25.53
N SER A 152 -0.83 -18.29 25.33
CA SER A 152 -1.40 -19.17 26.36
C SER A 152 -0.37 -19.54 27.43
N SER A 153 0.05 -18.55 28.22
CA SER A 153 0.74 -18.76 29.48
C SER A 153 -0.26 -19.24 30.52
N GLY A 154 -0.52 -20.55 30.57
CA GLY A 154 -1.00 -21.21 31.79
C GLY A 154 -2.39 -21.86 31.81
N LYS A 155 -3.19 -21.86 30.73
CA LYS A 155 -4.43 -22.66 30.67
C LYS A 155 -4.54 -23.52 29.42
N LEU A 156 -4.04 -24.74 29.58
CA LEU A 156 -4.54 -26.00 29.02
C LEU A 156 -5.58 -25.88 27.88
N SER A 157 -5.14 -25.59 26.65
CA SER A 157 -5.88 -25.97 25.43
C SER A 157 -4.98 -26.69 24.43
N LEU A 158 -4.18 -27.63 24.94
CA LEU A 158 -3.51 -28.66 24.13
C LEU A 158 -4.51 -29.77 23.72
N ASN A 159 -5.69 -29.41 23.23
CA ASN A 159 -6.64 -30.40 22.75
C ASN A 159 -6.28 -30.83 21.31
N LEU A 160 -5.61 -31.98 21.27
CA LEU A 160 -5.58 -33.04 20.25
C LEU A 160 -4.73 -32.92 18.96
N LEU A 161 -4.15 -31.76 18.60
CA LEU A 161 -3.27 -31.67 17.39
C LEU A 161 -1.77 -31.44 17.69
N ALA A 162 -1.37 -31.44 18.97
CA ALA A 162 -0.13 -30.80 19.41
C ALA A 162 1.17 -31.64 19.31
N ARG A 163 1.11 -32.98 19.21
CA ARG A 163 2.33 -33.80 19.32
C ARG A 163 3.27 -33.70 18.11
N SER A 164 2.74 -33.55 16.90
CA SER A 164 3.53 -33.36 15.67
C SER A 164 4.02 -31.92 15.48
N THR A 165 3.19 -30.94 15.85
CA THR A 165 3.46 -29.50 15.68
C THR A 165 4.41 -28.93 16.73
N ALA A 166 4.38 -29.44 17.98
CA ALA A 166 5.34 -29.05 19.01
C ALA A 166 6.79 -29.48 18.70
N ALA A 167 7.00 -30.48 17.83
CA ALA A 167 8.33 -30.85 17.35
C ALA A 167 8.87 -29.86 16.30
N VAL A 168 8.02 -29.40 15.38
CA VAL A 168 8.36 -28.40 14.36
C VAL A 168 8.72 -27.06 15.01
N LEU A 169 7.91 -26.59 15.96
CA LEU A 169 8.19 -25.35 16.70
C LEU A 169 9.48 -25.44 17.53
N ARG A 170 9.78 -26.60 18.14
CA ARG A 170 11.05 -26.83 18.84
C ARG A 170 12.26 -26.86 17.89
N GLY A 171 12.08 -27.36 16.66
CA GLY A 171 13.11 -27.33 15.62
C GLY A 171 13.43 -25.90 15.17
N ILE A 172 12.40 -25.10 14.91
CA ILE A 172 12.55 -23.68 14.53
C ILE A 172 13.16 -22.88 15.71
N GLY A 173 12.65 -23.05 16.93
CA GLY A 173 13.16 -22.36 18.11
C GLY A 173 14.62 -22.67 18.45
N LYS A 174 15.13 -23.86 18.08
CA LYS A 174 16.56 -24.20 18.16
C LYS A 174 17.42 -23.44 17.15
N LEU A 175 16.87 -23.11 15.99
CA LEU A 175 17.56 -22.37 14.92
C LEU A 175 17.49 -20.85 15.12
N THR A 176 16.37 -20.33 15.62
CA THR A 176 16.10 -18.89 15.71
C THR A 176 16.21 -18.30 17.13
N GLY A 177 16.37 -19.15 18.15
CA GLY A 177 16.33 -18.76 19.56
C GLY A 177 14.90 -18.72 20.12
N SER A 178 14.73 -19.08 21.40
CA SER A 178 13.40 -19.23 22.05
C SER A 178 12.60 -17.93 22.12
N GLY A 179 13.28 -16.79 22.30
CA GLY A 179 12.62 -15.49 22.43
C GLY A 179 12.19 -14.85 21.09
N PHE A 180 12.66 -15.34 19.94
CA PHE A 180 12.33 -14.73 18.65
C PHE A 180 10.88 -15.00 18.24
N LEU A 181 10.42 -16.25 18.42
CA LEU A 181 9.04 -16.62 18.10
C LEU A 181 8.03 -15.93 19.04
N GLU A 182 8.39 -15.76 20.31
CA GLU A 182 7.61 -14.98 21.28
C GLU A 182 7.52 -13.51 20.86
N GLN A 183 8.61 -12.90 20.39
CA GLN A 183 8.60 -11.54 19.85
C GLN A 183 7.72 -11.41 18.60
N ILE A 184 7.71 -12.40 17.71
CA ILE A 184 6.80 -12.43 16.56
C ILE A 184 5.34 -12.50 17.03
N ALA A 185 5.03 -13.38 17.98
CA ALA A 185 3.67 -13.52 18.49
C ALA A 185 3.18 -12.26 19.22
N ALA A 186 4.04 -11.64 20.02
CA ALA A 186 3.77 -10.37 20.68
C ALA A 186 3.52 -9.26 19.65
N PHE A 187 4.37 -9.15 18.63
CA PHE A 187 4.21 -8.19 17.54
C PHE A 187 2.89 -8.37 16.79
N ILE A 188 2.56 -9.59 16.35
CA ILE A 188 1.28 -9.87 15.66
C ILE A 188 0.10 -9.51 16.57
N SER A 189 0.21 -9.74 17.89
CA SER A 189 -0.81 -9.32 18.85
C SER A 189 -0.97 -7.82 18.97
N GLU A 190 0.15 -7.10 19.08
CA GLU A 190 0.14 -5.64 19.18
C GLU A 190 -0.44 -5.03 17.92
N MET A 191 -0.12 -5.61 16.77
CA MET A 191 -0.72 -5.22 15.51
C MET A 191 -2.19 -5.65 15.38
N ASN A 192 -2.64 -6.78 15.95
CA ASN A 192 -4.06 -7.21 15.93
C ASN A 192 -5.01 -6.15 16.50
N ALA A 193 -4.60 -5.43 17.54
CA ALA A 193 -5.38 -4.31 18.07
C ALA A 193 -5.54 -3.17 17.06
N VAL A 194 -4.53 -2.94 16.22
CA VAL A 194 -4.54 -1.98 15.11
C VAL A 194 -5.27 -2.56 13.89
N PHE A 195 -5.23 -3.90 13.71
CA PHE A 195 -5.77 -4.61 12.55
C PHE A 195 -7.29 -4.65 12.50
N GLY A 196 -7.99 -4.61 13.65
CA GLY A 196 -9.44 -4.39 13.66
C GLY A 196 -9.82 -3.12 12.90
N GLY A 197 -8.99 -2.06 13.03
CA GLY A 197 -9.08 -0.85 12.23
C GLY A 197 -8.66 -1.06 10.77
N TRP A 198 -7.65 -1.88 10.49
CA TRP A 198 -7.23 -2.15 9.11
C TRP A 198 -8.24 -2.85 8.24
N LYS A 199 -8.97 -3.85 8.73
CA LYS A 199 -9.98 -4.50 7.89
C LYS A 199 -11.03 -3.50 7.43
N GLN A 200 -11.59 -2.75 8.39
CA GLN A 200 -12.56 -1.69 8.10
C GLN A 200 -11.96 -0.61 7.18
N ARG A 201 -10.69 -0.27 7.38
CA ARG A 201 -9.97 0.70 6.56
C ARG A 201 -9.74 0.20 5.14
N ALA A 202 -9.28 -1.04 4.96
CA ALA A 202 -9.09 -1.68 3.67
C ALA A 202 -10.41 -1.74 2.90
N ASP A 203 -11.52 -2.09 3.57
CA ASP A 203 -12.86 -2.07 2.98
C ASP A 203 -13.26 -0.65 2.53
N ALA A 204 -12.97 0.37 3.36
CA ALA A 204 -13.24 1.77 3.02
C ALA A 204 -12.41 2.26 1.83
N VAL A 205 -11.12 1.91 1.78
CA VAL A 205 -10.21 2.20 0.67
C VAL A 205 -10.70 1.50 -0.61
N ALA A 206 -11.01 0.20 -0.56
CA ALA A 206 -11.51 -0.56 -1.70
C ALA A 206 -12.84 0.00 -2.22
N SER A 207 -13.76 0.34 -1.32
CA SER A 207 -15.04 0.97 -1.68
C SER A 207 -14.85 2.35 -2.31
N ALA A 208 -13.90 3.15 -1.82
CA ALA A 208 -13.58 4.45 -2.40
C ALA A 208 -13.03 4.33 -3.83
N LEU A 209 -12.20 3.33 -4.10
CA LEU A 209 -11.65 3.04 -5.42
C LEU A 209 -12.71 2.61 -6.44
N ARG A 210 -13.79 1.96 -5.98
CA ARG A 210 -14.96 1.62 -6.81
C ARG A 210 -15.95 2.80 -6.97
N GLY A 211 -15.71 3.91 -6.29
CA GLY A 211 -16.59 5.07 -6.26
C GLY A 211 -16.68 5.81 -7.61
N PRO A 212 -17.75 6.58 -7.84
CA PRO A 212 -17.95 7.31 -9.10
C PRO A 212 -16.92 8.43 -9.35
N ASP A 213 -16.20 8.85 -8.30
CA ASP A 213 -15.17 9.90 -8.33
C ASP A 213 -13.80 9.39 -8.81
N VAL A 214 -13.67 8.07 -9.02
CA VAL A 214 -12.42 7.44 -9.48
C VAL A 214 -12.57 7.05 -10.95
N ALA A 215 -11.52 7.31 -11.72
CA ALA A 215 -11.43 6.93 -13.11
C ALA A 215 -10.13 6.17 -13.37
N TYR A 216 -10.23 5.05 -14.10
CA TYR A 216 -9.08 4.22 -14.47
C TYR A 216 -8.71 4.46 -15.93
N VAL A 217 -7.47 4.89 -16.14
CA VAL A 217 -6.89 5.14 -17.47
C VAL A 217 -5.80 4.11 -17.72
N LEU A 218 -6.07 3.20 -18.66
CA LEU A 218 -5.17 2.10 -18.99
C LEU A 218 -4.27 2.52 -20.15
N VAL A 219 -2.96 2.56 -19.92
CA VAL A 219 -1.97 3.00 -20.92
C VAL A 219 -1.21 1.78 -21.47
N THR A 220 -1.08 1.68 -22.80
CA THR A 220 -0.38 0.59 -23.47
C THR A 220 0.37 1.09 -24.71
N THR A 221 1.19 0.24 -25.33
CA THR A 221 1.82 0.46 -26.65
C THR A 221 1.13 -0.41 -27.71
N PRO A 222 1.34 -0.20 -29.03
CA PRO A 222 0.81 -1.10 -30.05
C PRO A 222 1.52 -2.48 -30.07
N ASP A 223 2.43 -2.76 -29.14
CA ASP A 223 3.07 -4.07 -29.01
C ASP A 223 2.05 -5.14 -28.56
N PRO A 224 1.95 -6.29 -29.25
CA PRO A 224 0.98 -7.33 -28.91
C PRO A 224 1.07 -7.88 -27.49
N LEU A 225 2.26 -7.90 -26.87
CA LEU A 225 2.45 -8.33 -25.49
C LEU A 225 1.84 -7.29 -24.54
N CYS A 226 2.16 -6.00 -24.73
CA CYS A 226 1.60 -4.90 -23.94
C CYS A 226 0.07 -4.77 -24.08
N VAL A 227 -0.46 -5.04 -25.27
CA VAL A 227 -1.92 -5.09 -25.50
C VAL A 227 -2.57 -6.23 -24.71
N ARG A 228 -1.95 -7.41 -24.67
CA ARG A 228 -2.49 -8.53 -23.87
C ARG A 228 -2.45 -8.22 -22.38
N GLU A 229 -1.38 -7.62 -21.88
CA GLU A 229 -1.27 -7.20 -20.47
C GLU A 229 -2.36 -6.20 -20.09
N VAL A 230 -2.58 -5.16 -20.91
CA VAL A 230 -3.57 -4.14 -20.59
C VAL A 230 -5.00 -4.67 -20.65
N LEU A 231 -5.30 -5.61 -21.56
CA LEU A 231 -6.60 -6.28 -21.64
C LEU A 231 -6.83 -7.19 -20.43
N PHE A 232 -5.80 -7.93 -20.01
CA PHE A 232 -5.86 -8.71 -18.78
C PHE A 232 -6.17 -7.81 -17.56
N PHE A 233 -5.50 -6.66 -17.45
CA PHE A 233 -5.76 -5.69 -16.39
C PHE A 233 -7.18 -5.12 -16.46
N ALA A 234 -7.69 -4.85 -17.66
CA ALA A 234 -9.06 -4.41 -17.87
C ALA A 234 -10.10 -5.44 -17.38
N ASP A 235 -9.90 -6.73 -17.68
CA ASP A 235 -10.79 -7.78 -17.17
C ASP A 235 -10.79 -7.86 -15.65
N ARG A 236 -9.67 -7.54 -15.01
CA ARG A 236 -9.52 -7.56 -13.55
C ARG A 236 -10.21 -6.39 -12.88
N LEU A 237 -10.13 -5.20 -13.46
CA LEU A 237 -10.96 -4.06 -13.04
C LEU A 237 -12.45 -4.45 -13.07
N ARG A 238 -12.87 -5.16 -14.13
CA ARG A 238 -14.26 -5.63 -14.25
C ARG A 238 -14.62 -6.68 -13.20
N GLU A 239 -13.74 -7.63 -12.89
CA GLU A 239 -13.95 -8.64 -11.83
C GLU A 239 -14.08 -8.00 -10.43
N GLN A 240 -13.46 -6.83 -10.23
CA GLN A 240 -13.44 -6.08 -8.96
C GLN A 240 -14.51 -4.98 -8.88
N ASP A 241 -15.49 -4.96 -9.79
CA ASP A 241 -16.51 -3.90 -9.91
C ASP A 241 -15.93 -2.48 -10.04
N MET A 242 -14.76 -2.37 -10.66
CA MET A 242 -14.09 -1.10 -10.98
C MET A 242 -14.35 -0.68 -12.43
N ARG A 243 -14.38 0.63 -12.64
CA ARG A 243 -14.63 1.22 -13.96
C ARG A 243 -13.42 1.07 -14.87
N ARG A 244 -13.67 1.05 -16.18
CA ARG A 244 -12.65 1.09 -17.25
C ARG A 244 -12.93 2.32 -18.10
N ASP A 245 -12.34 3.46 -17.75
CA ASP A 245 -12.79 4.75 -18.26
C ASP A 245 -12.12 5.15 -19.58
N ALA A 246 -10.84 4.77 -19.77
CA ALA A 246 -10.13 5.05 -21.01
C ALA A 246 -9.00 4.06 -21.27
N PHE A 247 -8.72 3.82 -22.56
CA PHE A 247 -7.48 3.21 -23.03
C PHE A 247 -6.67 4.26 -23.80
N VAL A 248 -5.38 4.34 -23.51
CA VAL A 248 -4.43 5.21 -24.21
C VAL A 248 -3.39 4.31 -24.88
N VAL A 249 -3.42 4.25 -26.21
CA VAL A 249 -2.38 3.58 -27.00
C VAL A 249 -1.29 4.60 -27.31
N ASN A 250 -0.21 4.54 -26.55
CA ASN A 250 0.97 5.37 -26.71
C ASN A 250 2.01 4.69 -27.62
N ARG A 251 3.00 5.44 -28.13
CA ARG A 251 4.02 4.90 -29.05
C ARG A 251 5.16 4.21 -28.33
#